data_AF-A0A9N7ZB83-F1
#
_entry.id   AF-A0A9N7ZB83-F1
#
_cell.length_a   1.000
_cell.length_b   1.000
_cell.length_c   1.000
_cell.angle_alpha   90.00
_cell.angle_beta   90.00
_cell.angle_gamma   90.00
#
_symmetry.space_group_name_H-M   'P 1'
#
loop_
_entity.id
_entity.type
_entity.pdbx_description
1 polymer ?
#
loop_
_entity_poly.entity_id
_entity_poly.type
_entity_poly.pdbx_seq_one_letter_code
_entity_poly.pdbx_strand_id
1 'polypeptide(L)'
;MEQATPEHAGNYPCIAWSMVQDSSRFLGSAEVKVTVKAYVSKPNISFSIFKEGDGYQGNITCWSTRGSHPVNFSLSVDDKEVGSLTANQSLTVWFLVAMIPGMDMGVARCWVKTETQELLSEPVTLEVVPVGGDVTAEVEYLYRADSKLAAARLRCVVSRGSFPQISWLLNDSVLASATHVDAQSQDDLTHVALANRGQTLVLTKLTSEESGYYRCRVRNSYDDSGPWVESGDVLV
;
A
#
# COMPACT_ATOMS: atom_id res chain seq x y z
N MET A 1 -25.72 -26.38 16.06
CA MET A 1 -24.38 -26.60 16.64
C MET A 1 -23.88 -25.27 17.12
N GLU A 2 -23.51 -25.18 18.39
CA GLU A 2 -22.94 -23.97 19.00
C GLU A 2 -21.47 -23.88 18.57
N GLN A 3 -21.04 -22.72 18.04
CA GLN A 3 -19.67 -22.53 17.54
C GLN A 3 -18.78 -22.05 18.68
N ALA A 4 -17.60 -22.66 18.83
CA ALA A 4 -16.60 -22.19 19.77
C ALA A 4 -16.13 -20.77 19.38
N THR A 5 -16.43 -19.81 20.23
CA THR A 5 -15.93 -18.43 20.18
C THR A 5 -14.59 -18.28 20.93
N PRO A 6 -13.83 -17.20 20.71
CA PRO A 6 -12.56 -16.96 21.39
C PRO A 6 -12.62 -16.97 22.93
N GLU A 7 -13.79 -16.71 23.52
CA GLU A 7 -13.99 -16.75 24.98
C GLU A 7 -13.92 -18.17 25.57
N HIS A 8 -14.00 -19.21 24.73
CA HIS A 8 -13.82 -20.61 25.13
C HIS A 8 -12.34 -21.05 25.10
N ALA A 9 -11.39 -20.15 24.85
CA ALA A 9 -9.97 -20.46 24.96
C ALA A 9 -9.54 -20.50 26.44
N GLY A 10 -8.85 -21.56 26.85
CA GLY A 10 -8.47 -21.73 28.25
C GLY A 10 -7.90 -23.10 28.55
N ASN A 11 -7.55 -23.31 29.82
CA ASN A 11 -7.13 -24.61 30.34
C ASN A 11 -8.32 -25.29 31.01
N TYR A 12 -8.66 -26.48 30.54
CA TYR A 12 -9.81 -27.23 31.01
C TYR A 12 -9.34 -28.52 31.70
N PRO A 13 -9.51 -28.64 33.03
CA PRO A 13 -9.44 -29.92 33.70
C PRO A 13 -10.81 -30.62 33.64
N CYS A 14 -10.81 -31.95 33.56
CA CYS A 14 -12.00 -32.75 33.81
C CYS A 14 -12.05 -33.10 35.30
N ILE A 15 -13.17 -32.84 35.98
CA ILE A 15 -13.35 -33.15 37.40
C ILE A 15 -14.47 -34.18 37.54
N ALA A 16 -14.13 -35.36 38.03
CA ALA A 16 -15.09 -36.37 38.46
C ALA A 16 -15.34 -36.21 39.96
N TRP A 17 -16.61 -36.31 40.38
CA TRP A 17 -16.95 -36.29 41.79
C TRP A 17 -17.93 -37.41 42.15
N SER A 18 -17.83 -37.89 43.39
CA SER A 18 -18.74 -38.86 43.99
C SER A 18 -19.19 -38.34 45.34
N MET A 19 -20.45 -38.61 45.69
CA MET A 19 -21.04 -38.20 46.96
C MET A 19 -21.65 -39.41 47.64
N VAL A 20 -21.25 -39.66 48.87
CA VAL A 20 -21.79 -40.72 49.72
C VAL A 20 -22.15 -40.08 51.07
N GLN A 21 -23.44 -40.10 51.41
CA GLN A 21 -24.01 -39.32 52.52
C GLN A 21 -23.68 -37.82 52.37
N ASP A 22 -23.02 -37.21 53.35
CA ASP A 22 -22.64 -35.79 53.40
C ASP A 22 -21.16 -35.55 53.02
N SER A 23 -20.47 -36.58 52.50
CA SER A 23 -19.07 -36.50 52.07
C SER A 23 -18.96 -36.53 50.55
N SER A 24 -18.26 -35.53 50.00
CA SER A 24 -17.93 -35.45 48.56
C SER A 24 -16.44 -35.69 48.32
N ARG A 25 -16.11 -36.55 47.36
CA ARG A 25 -14.73 -36.73 46.85
C ARG A 25 -14.64 -36.24 45.41
N PHE A 26 -13.57 -35.50 45.11
CA PHE A 26 -13.27 -34.97 43.78
C PHE A 26 -11.94 -35.54 43.28
N LEU A 27 -11.89 -35.90 42.00
CA LEU A 27 -10.68 -36.31 41.29
C LEU A 27 -10.58 -35.48 40.00
N GLY A 28 -9.44 -34.83 39.79
CA GLY A 28 -9.17 -34.01 38.60
C GLY A 28 -8.20 -34.69 37.63
N SER A 29 -8.39 -34.48 36.34
CA SER A 29 -7.40 -34.80 35.31
C SER A 29 -6.29 -33.75 35.22
N ALA A 30 -5.26 -34.02 34.42
CA ALA A 30 -4.38 -32.97 33.91
C ALA A 30 -5.17 -31.93 33.09
N GLU A 31 -4.71 -30.69 33.07
CA GLU A 31 -5.32 -29.62 32.29
C GLU A 31 -5.08 -29.81 30.78
N VAL A 32 -6.12 -29.55 29.98
CA VAL A 32 -6.03 -29.49 28.51
C VAL A 32 -6.14 -28.05 28.05
N LYS A 33 -5.15 -27.56 27.30
CA LYS A 33 -5.16 -26.21 26.74
C LYS A 33 -5.97 -26.18 25.44
N VAL A 34 -7.07 -25.46 25.44
CA VAL A 34 -7.94 -25.20 24.29
C VAL A 34 -7.60 -23.84 23.69
N THR A 35 -7.38 -23.80 22.38
CA THR A 35 -7.19 -22.56 21.62
C THR A 35 -8.24 -22.47 20.53
N VAL A 36 -8.78 -21.27 20.31
CA VAL A 36 -9.76 -21.02 19.26
C VAL A 36 -9.13 -20.10 18.23
N LYS A 37 -8.88 -20.63 17.04
CA LYS A 37 -8.30 -19.87 15.92
C LYS A 37 -9.40 -19.13 15.16
N ALA A 38 -9.18 -17.85 14.90
CA ALA A 38 -10.02 -17.06 14.03
C ALA A 38 -9.83 -17.48 12.56
N TYR A 39 -10.93 -17.54 11.82
CA TYR A 39 -10.88 -17.77 10.38
C TYR A 39 -10.12 -16.66 9.67
N VAL A 40 -9.27 -17.06 8.72
CA VAL A 40 -8.53 -16.13 7.87
C VAL A 40 -9.47 -15.50 6.84
N SER A 41 -9.26 -14.21 6.57
CA SER A 41 -9.94 -13.49 5.49
C SER A 41 -9.35 -13.83 4.13
N LYS A 42 -10.08 -13.55 3.05
CA LYS A 42 -9.53 -13.57 1.68
C LYS A 42 -8.27 -12.69 1.62
N PRO A 43 -7.16 -13.18 1.05
CA PRO A 43 -5.93 -12.41 1.00
C PRO A 43 -6.03 -11.29 -0.05
N ASN A 44 -5.46 -10.14 0.28
CA ASN A 44 -5.21 -9.05 -0.65
C ASN A 44 -3.80 -9.18 -1.22
N ILE A 45 -3.61 -8.60 -2.40
CA ILE A 45 -2.35 -8.58 -3.14
C ILE A 45 -2.10 -7.18 -3.68
N SER A 46 -0.84 -6.76 -3.66
CA SER A 46 -0.34 -5.56 -4.33
C SER A 46 1.12 -5.77 -4.69
N PHE A 47 1.69 -4.89 -5.51
CA PHE A 47 3.12 -4.89 -5.76
C PHE A 47 3.68 -3.49 -5.89
N SER A 48 4.97 -3.38 -5.58
CA SER A 48 5.81 -2.24 -5.94
C SER A 48 7.00 -2.73 -6.76
N ILE A 49 7.71 -1.82 -7.43
CA ILE A 49 8.91 -2.12 -8.19
C ILE A 49 10.06 -1.24 -7.71
N PHE A 50 11.27 -1.79 -7.72
CA PHE A 50 12.50 -1.08 -7.40
C PHE A 50 13.66 -1.63 -8.23
N LYS A 51 14.72 -0.83 -8.37
CA LYS A 51 15.95 -1.21 -9.07
C LYS A 51 16.90 -1.92 -8.10
N GLU A 52 17.43 -3.06 -8.51
CA GLU A 52 18.46 -3.79 -7.77
C GLU A 52 19.62 -4.14 -8.73
N GLY A 53 20.77 -3.50 -8.53
CA GLY A 53 21.88 -3.57 -9.47
C GLY A 53 21.48 -3.07 -10.87
N ASP A 54 21.70 -3.90 -11.88
CA ASP A 54 21.32 -3.63 -13.27
C ASP A 54 19.90 -4.12 -13.62
N GLY A 55 19.22 -4.79 -12.68
CA GLY A 55 17.89 -5.36 -12.87
C GLY A 55 16.79 -4.60 -12.11
N TYR A 56 15.54 -5.00 -12.36
CA TYR A 56 14.39 -4.55 -11.59
C TYR A 56 13.73 -5.72 -10.88
N GLN A 57 13.24 -5.46 -9.68
CA GLN A 57 12.50 -6.42 -8.89
C GLN A 57 11.14 -5.85 -8.48
N GLY A 58 10.14 -6.71 -8.54
CA GLY A 58 8.82 -6.49 -7.99
C GLY A 58 8.76 -7.05 -6.58
N ASN A 59 8.34 -6.24 -5.61
CA ASN A 59 7.98 -6.70 -4.28
C ASN A 59 6.47 -6.91 -4.24
N ILE A 60 6.05 -8.17 -4.32
CA ILE A 60 4.64 -8.57 -4.22
C ILE A 60 4.30 -8.72 -2.75
N THR A 61 3.35 -7.93 -2.27
CA THR A 61 2.84 -7.98 -0.90
C THR A 61 1.54 -8.78 -0.88
N CYS A 62 1.50 -9.85 -0.11
CA CYS A 62 0.28 -10.59 0.19
C CYS A 62 -0.11 -10.34 1.66
N TRP A 63 -1.38 -10.03 1.94
CA TRP A 63 -1.82 -9.87 3.33
C TRP A 63 -3.27 -10.23 3.57
N SER A 64 -3.60 -10.56 4.83
CA SER A 64 -4.96 -10.75 5.31
C SER A 64 -5.27 -9.80 6.46
N THR A 65 -6.50 -9.31 6.55
CA THR A 65 -6.92 -8.38 7.62
C THR A 65 -7.38 -9.11 8.88
N ARG A 66 -7.74 -10.39 8.76
CA ARG A 66 -8.16 -11.26 9.88
C ARG A 66 -7.57 -12.65 9.73
N GLY A 67 -7.35 -13.31 10.86
CA GLY A 67 -6.82 -14.68 10.95
C GLY A 67 -5.99 -14.88 12.21
N SER A 68 -5.77 -16.13 12.61
CA SER A 68 -4.85 -16.49 13.69
C SER A 68 -3.58 -17.11 13.14
N HIS A 69 -2.43 -16.70 13.70
CA HIS A 69 -1.12 -17.26 13.36
C HIS A 69 -0.95 -18.70 13.88
N PRO A 70 -0.07 -19.51 13.26
CA PRO A 70 0.63 -19.24 11.99
C PRO A 70 -0.30 -19.48 10.77
N VAL A 71 -0.05 -18.73 9.69
CA VAL A 71 -0.78 -18.88 8.42
C VAL A 71 0.22 -19.02 7.28
N ASN A 72 -0.02 -19.94 6.35
CA ASN A 72 0.83 -20.10 5.18
C ASN A 72 0.30 -19.26 4.01
N PHE A 73 1.16 -18.44 3.43
CA PHE A 73 0.88 -17.73 2.19
C PHE A 73 1.74 -18.31 1.08
N SER A 74 1.19 -18.48 -0.11
CA SER A 74 1.99 -18.77 -1.31
C SER A 74 1.65 -17.82 -2.43
N LEU A 75 2.63 -17.55 -3.28
CA LEU A 75 2.48 -16.73 -4.48
C LEU A 75 2.56 -17.63 -5.70
N SER A 76 1.61 -17.47 -6.62
CA SER A 76 1.68 -18.04 -7.95
C SER A 76 1.63 -16.96 -9.02
N VAL A 77 2.41 -17.10 -10.08
CA VAL A 77 2.38 -16.27 -11.30
C VAL A 77 2.08 -17.18 -12.48
N ASP A 78 1.04 -16.88 -13.25
CA ASP A 78 0.53 -17.75 -14.33
C ASP A 78 0.35 -19.21 -13.89
N ASP A 79 -0.26 -19.36 -12.71
CA ASP A 79 -0.57 -20.64 -12.06
C ASP A 79 0.67 -21.49 -11.71
N LYS A 80 1.88 -20.91 -11.76
CA LYS A 80 3.12 -21.52 -11.28
C LYS A 80 3.51 -20.93 -9.94
N GLU A 81 3.77 -21.79 -8.95
CA GLU A 81 4.21 -21.34 -7.64
C GLU A 81 5.61 -20.70 -7.72
N VAL A 82 5.70 -19.47 -7.22
CA VAL A 82 6.95 -18.72 -7.05
C VAL A 82 7.57 -19.04 -5.70
N GLY A 83 6.74 -19.16 -4.66
CA GLY A 83 7.20 -19.54 -3.34
C GLY A 83 6.08 -19.57 -2.29
N SER A 84 6.43 -20.03 -1.09
CA SER A 84 5.54 -20.18 0.05
C SER A 84 6.24 -19.76 1.34
N LEU A 85 5.54 -18.99 2.17
CA LEU A 85 6.05 -18.39 3.40
C LEU A 85 5.03 -18.51 4.53
N THR A 86 5.50 -18.83 5.74
CA THR A 86 4.66 -18.88 6.94
C THR A 86 4.71 -17.57 7.71
N ALA A 87 3.54 -16.94 7.84
CA ALA A 87 3.30 -15.74 8.63
C ALA A 87 3.08 -16.11 10.10
N ASN A 88 4.12 -15.90 10.93
CA ASN A 88 4.12 -16.28 12.35
C ASN A 88 3.67 -15.16 13.30
N GLN A 89 3.87 -13.90 12.91
CA GLN A 89 3.66 -12.72 13.77
C GLN A 89 2.80 -11.64 13.14
N SER A 90 2.77 -11.59 11.80
CA SER A 90 1.91 -10.69 11.03
C SER A 90 1.23 -11.49 9.93
N LEU A 91 0.05 -11.06 9.50
CA LEU A 91 -0.68 -11.65 8.38
C LEU A 91 -0.24 -11.04 7.04
N THR A 92 1.03 -10.68 6.91
CA THR A 92 1.62 -10.06 5.72
C THR A 92 2.92 -10.75 5.36
N VAL A 93 3.12 -11.05 4.08
CA VAL A 93 4.36 -11.60 3.53
C VAL A 93 4.72 -10.90 2.22
N TRP A 94 5.98 -11.03 1.83
CA TRP A 94 6.56 -10.36 0.67
C TRP A 94 7.28 -11.39 -0.19
N PHE A 95 7.12 -11.28 -1.51
CA PHE A 95 7.82 -12.12 -2.48
C PHE A 95 8.52 -11.25 -3.52
N LEU A 96 9.74 -11.62 -3.87
CA LEU A 96 10.51 -10.93 -4.91
C LEU A 96 10.34 -11.66 -6.24
N VAL A 97 9.97 -10.91 -7.28
CA VAL A 97 9.86 -11.40 -8.66
C VAL A 97 10.70 -10.52 -9.55
N ALA A 98 11.51 -11.11 -10.44
CA ALA A 98 12.24 -10.34 -11.43
C ALA A 98 11.25 -9.67 -12.39
N MET A 99 11.41 -8.36 -12.59
CA MET A 99 10.53 -7.54 -13.42
C MET A 99 11.33 -6.91 -14.54
N ILE A 100 10.67 -6.70 -15.69
CA ILE A 100 11.26 -5.93 -16.78
C ILE A 100 10.23 -4.88 -17.21
N PRO A 101 10.50 -3.58 -16.99
CA PRO A 101 9.58 -2.51 -17.40
C PRO A 101 9.27 -2.58 -18.90
N GLY A 102 8.00 -2.42 -19.25
CA GLY A 102 7.48 -2.48 -20.62
C GLY A 102 7.13 -3.90 -21.07
N MET A 103 7.24 -4.90 -20.20
CA MET A 103 6.82 -6.27 -20.48
C MET A 103 5.83 -6.76 -19.41
N ASP A 104 4.92 -7.63 -19.84
CA ASP A 104 3.98 -8.33 -18.97
C ASP A 104 4.67 -9.56 -18.37
N MET A 105 4.77 -9.61 -17.04
CA MET A 105 5.36 -10.73 -16.29
C MET A 105 4.33 -11.77 -15.87
N GLY A 106 3.07 -11.63 -16.31
CA GLY A 106 1.99 -12.56 -16.04
C GLY A 106 1.05 -12.12 -14.92
N VAL A 107 0.14 -13.02 -14.55
CA VAL A 107 -0.90 -12.74 -13.55
C VAL A 107 -0.54 -13.38 -12.20
N ALA A 108 -0.31 -12.53 -11.20
CA ALA A 108 -0.02 -12.92 -9.84
C ALA A 108 -1.29 -13.18 -9.02
N ARG A 109 -1.25 -14.21 -8.18
CA ARG A 109 -2.29 -14.53 -7.18
C ARG A 109 -1.64 -15.00 -5.88
N CYS A 110 -2.15 -14.50 -4.75
CA CYS A 110 -1.77 -14.97 -3.43
C CYS A 110 -2.77 -16.01 -2.93
N TRP A 111 -2.26 -17.13 -2.44
CA TRP A 111 -3.00 -18.13 -1.70
C TRP A 111 -2.74 -17.95 -0.22
N VAL A 112 -3.75 -18.23 0.59
CA VAL A 112 -3.62 -18.32 2.04
C VAL A 112 -4.21 -19.65 2.51
N LYS A 113 -3.41 -20.43 3.23
CA LYS A 113 -3.74 -21.77 3.68
C LYS A 113 -3.56 -21.89 5.19
N THR A 114 -4.61 -22.40 5.83
CA THR A 114 -4.63 -22.80 7.24
C THR A 114 -5.00 -24.28 7.33
N GLU A 115 -5.13 -24.81 8.54
CA GLU A 115 -5.58 -26.20 8.77
C GLU A 115 -7.00 -26.46 8.22
N THR A 116 -7.82 -25.42 8.08
CA THR A 116 -9.26 -25.54 7.77
C THR A 116 -9.71 -24.69 6.59
N GLN A 117 -8.87 -23.79 6.09
CA GLN A 117 -9.21 -22.89 4.98
C GLN A 117 -8.09 -22.84 3.94
N GLU A 118 -8.51 -22.67 2.69
CA GLU A 118 -7.65 -22.34 1.57
C GLU A 118 -8.39 -21.28 0.76
N LEU A 119 -7.85 -20.07 0.69
CA LEU A 119 -8.47 -18.92 0.02
C LEU A 119 -7.48 -18.31 -0.97
N LEU A 120 -8.03 -17.76 -2.06
CA LEU A 120 -7.28 -17.16 -3.15
C LEU A 120 -7.58 -15.67 -3.26
N SER A 121 -6.59 -14.84 -3.59
CA SER A 121 -6.77 -13.40 -3.82
C SER A 121 -7.47 -13.12 -5.15
N GLU A 122 -7.87 -11.86 -5.35
CA GLU A 122 -8.08 -11.36 -6.72
C GLU A 122 -6.76 -11.38 -7.51
N PRO A 123 -6.80 -11.52 -8.85
CA PRO A 123 -5.60 -11.48 -9.68
C PRO A 123 -5.03 -10.07 -9.83
N VAL A 124 -3.70 -9.98 -9.97
CA VAL A 124 -3.00 -8.73 -10.33
C VAL A 124 -2.04 -9.01 -11.49
N THR A 125 -2.19 -8.27 -12.58
CA THR A 125 -1.26 -8.31 -13.72
C THR A 125 0.05 -7.61 -13.33
N LEU A 126 1.16 -8.32 -13.49
CA LEU A 126 2.51 -7.83 -13.21
C LEU A 126 3.09 -7.14 -14.46
N GLU A 127 2.50 -6.01 -14.81
CA GLU A 127 2.97 -5.15 -15.91
C GLU A 127 3.35 -3.78 -15.35
N VAL A 128 4.54 -3.29 -15.70
CA VAL A 128 4.99 -1.94 -15.37
C VAL A 128 5.25 -1.20 -16.66
N VAL A 129 4.45 -0.17 -16.95
CA VAL A 129 4.64 0.67 -18.12
C VAL A 129 5.60 1.81 -17.77
N PRO A 130 6.76 1.97 -18.45
CA PRO A 130 7.64 3.10 -18.20
C PRO A 130 6.94 4.44 -18.47
N VAL A 131 7.20 5.42 -17.61
CA VAL A 131 6.76 6.81 -17.82
C VAL A 131 7.28 7.31 -19.17
N GLY A 132 6.38 7.92 -19.94
CA GLY A 132 6.74 8.57 -21.20
C GLY A 132 5.52 9.16 -21.90
N GLY A 133 5.75 9.61 -23.15
CA GLY A 133 4.75 10.35 -23.90
C GLY A 133 4.68 11.81 -23.44
N ASP A 134 3.56 12.46 -23.73
CA ASP A 134 3.32 13.85 -23.36
C ASP A 134 2.99 13.99 -21.87
N VAL A 135 3.43 15.10 -21.28
CA VAL A 135 3.15 15.51 -19.91
C VAL A 135 2.57 16.90 -19.98
N THR A 136 1.40 17.12 -19.39
CA THR A 136 0.73 18.42 -19.42
C THR A 136 0.44 18.90 -18.01
N ALA A 137 0.65 20.20 -17.78
CA ALA A 137 0.18 20.87 -16.59
C ALA A 137 -1.14 21.56 -16.94
N GLU A 138 -2.18 21.26 -16.19
CA GLU A 138 -3.49 21.89 -16.33
C GLU A 138 -3.73 22.79 -15.12
N VAL A 139 -4.31 23.97 -15.33
CA VAL A 139 -4.63 24.93 -14.28
C VAL A 139 -6.14 25.14 -14.21
N GLU A 140 -6.66 25.12 -13.00
CA GLU A 140 -8.05 25.44 -12.69
C GLU A 140 -8.11 26.48 -11.57
N TYR A 141 -8.80 27.58 -11.83
CA TYR A 141 -9.01 28.64 -10.85
C TYR A 141 -10.28 28.37 -10.04
N LEU A 142 -10.13 28.35 -8.72
CA LEU A 142 -11.22 28.09 -7.78
C LEU A 142 -11.72 29.41 -7.20
N TYR A 143 -13.01 29.71 -7.36
CA TYR A 143 -13.63 30.94 -6.88
C TYR A 143 -14.53 30.68 -5.69
N ARG A 144 -14.62 31.67 -4.79
CA ARG A 144 -15.59 31.67 -3.68
C ARG A 144 -16.97 32.10 -4.18
N ALA A 145 -17.98 31.95 -3.32
CA ALA A 145 -19.36 32.37 -3.60
C ALA A 145 -19.49 33.88 -3.90
N ASP A 146 -18.55 34.71 -3.44
CA ASP A 146 -18.47 36.14 -3.75
C ASP A 146 -17.69 36.45 -5.05
N SER A 147 -17.44 35.44 -5.88
CA SER A 147 -16.69 35.52 -7.13
C SER A 147 -15.23 35.99 -7.00
N LYS A 148 -14.67 35.98 -5.78
CA LYS A 148 -13.24 36.23 -5.57
C LYS A 148 -12.44 34.95 -5.76
N LEU A 149 -11.28 35.09 -6.39
CA LEU A 149 -10.34 33.99 -6.57
C LEU A 149 -9.88 33.48 -5.20
N ALA A 150 -10.06 32.19 -4.97
CA ALA A 150 -9.78 31.51 -3.71
C ALA A 150 -8.45 30.77 -3.76
N ALA A 151 -8.17 30.10 -4.87
CA ALA A 151 -7.03 29.23 -5.06
C ALA A 151 -6.83 28.90 -6.55
N ALA A 152 -5.64 28.43 -6.90
CA ALA A 152 -5.39 27.75 -8.18
C ALA A 152 -5.05 26.28 -7.91
N ARG A 153 -5.67 25.38 -8.67
CA ARG A 153 -5.40 23.94 -8.65
C ARG A 153 -4.68 23.57 -9.93
N LEU A 154 -3.44 23.12 -9.80
CA LEU A 154 -2.65 22.60 -10.89
C LEU A 154 -2.64 21.07 -10.85
N ARG A 155 -2.78 20.44 -12.02
CA ARG A 155 -2.76 18.98 -12.17
C ARG A 155 -1.71 18.60 -13.20
N CYS A 156 -0.82 17.68 -12.83
CA CYS A 156 0.11 17.06 -13.75
C CYS A 156 -0.55 15.83 -14.38
N VAL A 157 -0.73 15.85 -15.69
CA VAL A 157 -1.32 14.77 -16.46
C VAL A 157 -0.23 14.10 -17.25
N VAL A 158 -0.12 12.77 -17.08
CA VAL A 158 0.89 11.95 -17.72
C VAL A 158 0.16 11.01 -18.68
N SER A 159 0.53 11.04 -19.95
CA SER A 159 -0.13 10.24 -20.98
C SER A 159 0.12 8.73 -20.81
N ARG A 160 1.29 8.34 -20.30
CA ARG A 160 1.66 6.94 -20.09
C ARG A 160 2.63 6.78 -18.93
N GLY A 161 2.41 5.75 -18.11
CA GLY A 161 3.35 5.33 -17.07
C GLY A 161 2.68 4.65 -15.89
N SER A 162 3.41 3.73 -15.26
CA SER A 162 3.10 3.10 -13.98
C SER A 162 4.10 3.60 -12.95
N PHE A 163 3.62 3.89 -11.73
CA PHE A 163 4.46 4.42 -10.64
C PHE A 163 5.23 5.71 -10.99
N PRO A 164 4.53 6.80 -11.41
CA PRO A 164 5.19 8.07 -11.68
C PRO A 164 5.66 8.73 -10.37
N GLN A 165 6.87 9.27 -10.39
CA GLN A 165 7.36 10.25 -9.43
C GLN A 165 7.18 11.64 -10.03
N ILE A 166 6.41 12.50 -9.37
CA ILE A 166 6.04 13.83 -9.86
C ILE A 166 6.70 14.89 -8.99
N SER A 167 7.22 15.93 -9.63
CA SER A 167 7.79 17.11 -9.00
C SER A 167 7.31 18.35 -9.74
N TRP A 168 7.08 19.44 -9.01
CA TRP A 168 6.71 20.72 -9.59
C TRP A 168 7.90 21.69 -9.60
N LEU A 169 7.95 22.53 -10.61
CA LEU A 169 8.87 23.66 -10.72
C LEU A 169 8.06 24.96 -10.81
N LEU A 170 8.58 26.00 -10.16
CA LEU A 170 8.15 27.38 -10.30
C LEU A 170 9.35 28.19 -10.77
N ASN A 171 9.27 28.82 -11.94
CA ASN A 171 10.37 29.57 -12.55
C ASN A 171 11.70 28.77 -12.53
N ASP A 172 11.63 27.52 -12.99
CA ASP A 172 12.71 26.53 -13.02
C ASP A 172 13.27 26.08 -11.66
N SER A 173 12.72 26.58 -10.54
CA SER A 173 13.08 26.16 -9.19
C SER A 173 12.15 25.06 -8.69
N VAL A 174 12.72 23.99 -8.13
CA VAL A 174 11.93 22.86 -7.61
C VAL A 174 11.15 23.31 -6.38
N LEU A 175 9.83 23.12 -6.41
CA LEU A 175 9.00 23.29 -5.22
C LEU A 175 9.31 22.13 -4.26
N ALA A 176 9.72 22.47 -3.03
CA ALA A 176 10.12 21.48 -2.03
C ALA A 176 9.05 20.39 -1.89
N SER A 177 9.45 19.14 -2.13
CA SER A 177 8.57 17.99 -1.97
C SER A 177 8.22 17.83 -0.50
N ALA A 178 6.94 17.72 -0.17
CA ALA A 178 6.46 17.41 1.18
C ALA A 178 6.88 16.00 1.69
N THR A 179 7.74 15.28 0.97
CA THR A 179 8.12 13.89 1.28
C THR A 179 9.35 13.75 2.19
N HIS A 180 10.03 14.82 2.57
CA HIS A 180 11.01 14.82 3.66
C HIS A 180 10.89 16.11 4.46
N VAL A 181 9.97 16.11 5.44
CA VAL A 181 9.91 17.18 6.43
C VAL A 181 10.42 16.59 7.75
N ASP A 182 11.73 16.73 7.96
CA ASP A 182 12.22 16.94 9.32
C ASP A 182 11.49 18.16 9.86
N ALA A 183 10.88 18.00 11.04
CA ALA A 183 9.93 18.94 11.64
C ALA A 183 10.56 20.27 12.12
N GLN A 184 11.53 20.83 11.40
CA GLN A 184 12.27 22.03 11.81
C GLN A 184 12.31 23.17 10.78
N SER A 185 11.65 23.06 9.62
CA SER A 185 11.50 24.18 8.67
C SER A 185 10.04 24.36 8.23
N GLN A 186 9.16 24.63 9.19
CA GLN A 186 7.71 24.69 8.98
C GLN A 186 7.18 26.09 8.64
N ASP A 187 8.03 27.07 8.28
CA ASP A 187 7.60 28.49 8.24
C ASP A 187 7.51 29.14 6.85
N ASP A 188 7.96 28.50 5.75
CA ASP A 188 8.13 29.21 4.46
C ASP A 188 7.19 28.79 3.30
N LEU A 189 6.32 27.79 3.45
CA LEU A 189 5.42 27.33 2.36
C LEU A 189 3.96 27.14 2.81
N THR A 190 3.43 28.05 3.62
CA THR A 190 2.05 27.96 4.14
C THR A 190 0.95 28.12 3.09
N HIS A 191 1.30 28.36 1.82
CA HIS A 191 0.34 28.64 0.74
C HIS A 191 0.29 27.57 -0.36
N VAL A 192 1.19 26.59 -0.31
CA VAL A 192 1.32 25.54 -1.32
C VAL A 192 1.02 24.17 -0.70
N ALA A 193 0.11 23.40 -1.31
CA ALA A 193 -0.21 22.05 -0.87
C ALA A 193 -0.07 21.03 -2.01
N LEU A 194 0.61 19.92 -1.75
CA LEU A 194 0.73 18.79 -2.68
C LEU A 194 -0.23 17.67 -2.25
N ALA A 195 -0.97 17.12 -3.21
CA ALA A 195 -1.88 16.00 -3.03
C ALA A 195 -1.66 14.92 -4.10
N ASN A 196 -2.26 13.74 -3.90
CA ASN A 196 -2.22 12.62 -4.85
C ASN A 196 -0.79 12.26 -5.30
N ARG A 197 0.12 12.08 -4.33
CA ARG A 197 1.55 11.78 -4.59
C ARG A 197 2.25 12.83 -5.47
N GLY A 198 1.90 14.09 -5.27
CA GLY A 198 2.46 15.22 -6.02
C GLY A 198 1.77 15.49 -7.36
N GLN A 199 0.79 14.69 -7.77
CA GLN A 199 0.05 14.91 -9.02
C GLN A 199 -0.76 16.21 -9.01
N THR A 200 -1.22 16.64 -7.83
CA THR A 200 -2.01 17.86 -7.68
C THR A 200 -1.26 18.85 -6.80
N LEU A 201 -1.13 20.08 -7.29
CA LEU A 201 -0.57 21.22 -6.57
C LEU A 201 -1.70 22.23 -6.36
N VAL A 202 -1.90 22.68 -5.12
CA VAL A 202 -2.93 23.66 -4.77
C VAL A 202 -2.23 24.90 -4.19
N LEU A 203 -2.44 26.03 -4.85
CA LEU A 203 -1.99 27.35 -4.42
C LEU A 203 -3.17 28.03 -3.73
N THR A 204 -3.06 28.23 -2.42
CA THR A 204 -4.15 28.78 -1.58
C THR A 204 -4.08 30.29 -1.44
N LYS A 205 -2.98 30.90 -1.87
CA LYS A 205 -2.86 32.33 -2.16
C LYS A 205 -2.15 32.49 -3.50
N LEU A 206 -2.37 33.62 -4.13
CA LEU A 206 -1.69 33.99 -5.37
C LEU A 206 -1.06 35.34 -5.11
N THR A 207 0.05 35.31 -4.39
CA THR A 207 0.88 36.48 -4.13
C THR A 207 1.88 36.65 -5.27
N SER A 208 2.59 37.79 -5.34
CA SER A 208 3.62 38.00 -6.37
C SER A 208 4.72 36.93 -6.34
N GLU A 209 4.91 36.23 -5.23
CA GLU A 209 5.90 35.15 -5.07
C GLU A 209 5.41 33.81 -5.64
N GLU A 210 4.09 33.60 -5.69
CA GLU A 210 3.43 32.40 -6.21
C GLU A 210 2.91 32.60 -7.65
N SER A 211 3.08 33.79 -8.22
CA SER A 211 2.82 34.03 -9.64
C SER A 211 4.05 33.71 -10.47
N GLY A 212 3.87 33.01 -11.58
CA GLY A 212 4.98 32.61 -12.43
C GLY A 212 4.68 31.45 -13.36
N TYR A 213 5.75 30.92 -13.96
CA TYR A 213 5.64 29.78 -14.86
C TYR A 213 5.81 28.50 -14.07
N TYR A 214 4.74 27.72 -14.03
CA TYR A 214 4.70 26.40 -13.42
C TYR A 214 4.95 25.33 -14.47
N ARG A 215 5.78 24.35 -14.10
CA ARG A 215 6.02 23.15 -14.90
C ARG A 215 5.93 21.94 -13.98
N CYS A 216 5.34 20.84 -14.47
CA CYS A 216 5.47 19.56 -13.79
C CYS A 216 6.48 18.70 -14.53
N ARG A 217 7.26 17.94 -13.78
CA ARG A 217 8.17 16.93 -14.32
C ARG A 217 7.88 15.58 -13.71
N VAL A 218 8.02 14.54 -14.50
CA VAL A 218 7.69 13.17 -14.13
C VAL A 218 8.80 12.22 -14.55
N ARG A 219 9.12 11.25 -13.69
CA ARG A 219 10.01 10.13 -13.99
C ARG A 219 9.51 8.84 -13.35
N ASN A 220 10.18 7.72 -13.62
CA ASN A 220 9.89 6.45 -12.97
C ASN A 220 10.31 6.50 -11.49
N SER A 221 9.40 6.20 -10.54
CA SER A 221 9.74 6.21 -9.11
C SER A 221 10.70 5.10 -8.70
N TYR A 222 10.91 4.11 -9.56
CA TYR A 222 11.76 2.96 -9.35
C TYR A 222 13.14 3.10 -9.99
N ASP A 223 13.41 4.22 -10.68
CA ASP A 223 14.71 4.51 -11.28
C ASP A 223 15.08 5.99 -11.13
N ASP A 224 15.80 6.31 -10.06
CA ASP A 224 16.25 7.68 -9.75
C ASP A 224 17.27 8.23 -10.76
N SER A 225 17.91 7.36 -11.54
CA SER A 225 18.83 7.75 -12.62
C SER A 225 18.12 8.04 -13.94
N GLY A 226 16.82 7.76 -14.03
CA GLY A 226 16.02 7.97 -15.22
C GLY A 226 15.82 9.46 -15.55
N PRO A 227 15.65 9.80 -16.84
CA PRO A 227 15.39 11.17 -17.26
C PRO A 227 14.03 11.66 -16.77
N TRP A 228 13.93 12.96 -16.54
CA TRP A 228 12.66 13.64 -16.33
C TRP A 228 11.99 13.94 -17.67
N VAL A 229 10.68 13.73 -17.73
CA VAL A 229 9.81 14.24 -18.80
C VAL A 229 9.03 15.42 -18.22
N GLU A 230 9.09 16.57 -18.86
CA GLU A 230 8.50 17.80 -18.33
C GLU A 230 7.31 18.27 -19.18
N SER A 231 6.39 18.99 -18.55
CA SER A 231 5.32 19.69 -19.24
C SER A 231 5.81 20.95 -19.94
N GLY A 232 4.94 21.54 -20.76
CA GLY A 232 5.06 22.96 -21.10
C GLY A 232 4.83 23.85 -19.87
N ASP A 233 5.24 25.11 -20.00
CA ASP A 233 5.02 26.12 -18.97
C ASP A 233 3.56 26.55 -18.92
N VAL A 234 3.04 26.71 -17.71
CA VAL A 234 1.73 27.32 -17.48
C VAL A 234 1.87 28.51 -16.56
N LEU A 235 1.39 29.66 -17.05
CA LEU A 235 1.38 30.90 -16.29
C LEU A 235 0.19 30.91 -15.32
N VAL A 236 0.48 31.20 -14.06
CA VAL A 236 -0.50 31.42 -12.99
C VAL A 236 -0.32 32.82 -12.40
#